data_AF-A0A1F3IG02-F1
#
_entry.id   AF-A0A1F3IG02-F1
#
_cell.length_a   1.000
_cell.length_b   1.000
_cell.length_c   1.000
_cell.angle_alpha   90.00
_cell.angle_beta   90.00
_cell.angle_gamma   90.00
#
_symmetry.space_group_name_H-M   'P 1'
#
loop_
_entity.id
_entity.type
_entity.pdbx_description
1 polymer ?
#
loop_
_entity_poly.entity_id
_entity_poly.type
_entity_poly.pdbx_seq_one_letter_code
_entity_poly.pdbx_strand_id
1 'polypeptide(L)'
;MKQFIATTLILIPLFIKGQIPNSFSDTEKIYGLSTIWKEVEYNFAYFEKIGTAKWDSLYKVMIKKVLETNNDYDYYRELSYFTAFLKDGHTGIGRYPNVDRYTTVYKGYWIEFERIESKVVVT
;
A
#
# COMPACT_ATOMS: atom_id res chain seq x y z
N MET A 1 13.27 -22.52 33.51
CA MET A 1 12.92 -22.90 32.12
C MET A 1 11.41 -23.03 31.89
N LYS A 2 10.66 -23.83 32.68
CA LYS A 2 9.20 -23.99 32.49
C LYS A 2 8.37 -22.70 32.67
N GLN A 3 8.73 -21.85 33.63
CA GLN A 3 8.02 -20.58 33.86
C GLN A 3 8.30 -19.54 32.76
N PHE A 4 9.52 -19.51 32.21
CA PHE A 4 9.84 -18.67 31.04
C PHE A 4 9.00 -19.05 29.82
N ILE A 5 8.83 -20.36 29.54
CA ILE A 5 8.01 -20.85 28.42
C ILE A 5 6.54 -20.41 28.56
N ALA A 6 5.99 -20.43 29.77
CA ALA A 6 4.61 -20.00 30.03
C ALA A 6 4.42 -18.49 29.81
N THR A 7 5.40 -17.66 30.18
CA THR A 7 5.33 -16.21 29.94
C THR A 7 5.44 -15.86 28.45
N THR A 8 6.30 -16.55 27.70
CA THR A 8 6.39 -16.35 26.23
C THR A 8 5.10 -16.75 25.52
N LEU A 9 4.43 -17.83 25.96
CA LEU A 9 3.17 -18.29 25.35
C LEU A 9 2.02 -17.27 25.51
N ILE A 10 1.98 -16.53 26.62
CA ILE A 10 0.91 -15.55 26.90
C ILE A 10 1.09 -14.26 26.08
N LEU A 11 2.32 -13.92 25.67
CA LEU A 11 2.60 -12.68 24.93
C LEU A 11 2.38 -12.79 23.42
N ILE A 12 2.53 -13.98 22.82
CA ILE A 12 2.34 -14.21 21.38
C ILE A 12 0.99 -13.72 20.83
N PRO A 13 -0.18 -13.96 21.46
CA PRO A 13 -1.46 -13.51 20.91
C PRO A 13 -1.65 -11.98 20.92
N LEU A 14 -0.96 -11.25 21.80
CA LEU A 14 -0.99 -9.77 21.82
C LEU A 14 -0.29 -9.17 20.60
N PHE A 15 0.76 -9.81 20.09
CA PHE A 15 1.45 -9.37 18.88
C PHE A 15 0.63 -9.60 17.61
N ILE A 16 -0.22 -10.63 17.56
CA ILE A 16 -1.03 -10.96 16.39
C ILE A 16 -2.17 -9.94 16.19
N LYS A 17 -2.78 -9.45 17.28
CA LYS A 17 -3.88 -8.47 17.21
C LYS A 17 -3.50 -7.06 16.73
N GLY A 18 -2.20 -6.75 16.64
CA GLY A 18 -1.72 -5.43 16.23
C GLY A 18 -1.17 -5.34 14.81
N GLN A 19 -1.19 -6.44 14.06
CA GLN A 19 -0.66 -6.47 12.70
C GLN A 19 -1.69 -5.93 11.69
N ILE A 20 -1.21 -5.19 10.70
CA ILE A 20 -2.03 -4.78 9.56
C ILE A 20 -2.46 -6.06 8.84
N PRO A 21 -3.76 -6.22 8.51
CA PRO A 21 -4.25 -7.42 7.84
C PRO A 21 -3.64 -7.60 6.46
N ASN A 22 -3.54 -8.86 6.02
CA ASN A 22 -3.27 -9.24 4.63
C ASN A 22 -4.50 -9.99 4.14
N SER A 23 -5.58 -9.26 3.88
CA SER A 23 -6.89 -9.80 3.58
C SER A 23 -7.12 -10.04 2.09
N PHE A 24 -6.40 -9.33 1.21
CA PHE A 24 -6.54 -9.53 -0.23
C PHE A 24 -5.86 -10.81 -0.70
N SER A 25 -6.60 -11.62 -1.46
CA SER A 25 -6.05 -12.73 -2.23
C SER A 25 -5.17 -12.22 -3.37
N ASP A 26 -4.28 -13.08 -3.87
CA ASP A 26 -3.43 -12.80 -5.04
C ASP A 26 -4.26 -12.36 -6.26
N THR A 27 -5.41 -12.99 -6.47
CA THR A 27 -6.34 -12.64 -7.55
C THR A 27 -6.89 -11.22 -7.38
N GLU A 28 -7.29 -10.84 -6.17
CA GLU A 28 -7.79 -9.48 -5.90
C GLU A 28 -6.69 -8.43 -6.06
N LYS A 29 -5.46 -8.75 -5.63
CA LYS A 29 -4.30 -7.88 -5.82
C LYS A 29 -3.98 -7.65 -7.30
N ILE A 30 -3.97 -8.73 -8.09
CA ILE A 30 -3.76 -8.63 -9.54
C ILE A 30 -4.92 -7.89 -10.19
N TYR A 31 -6.17 -8.16 -9.78
CA TYR A 31 -7.34 -7.50 -10.33
C TYR A 31 -7.30 -5.99 -10.12
N GLY A 32 -7.05 -5.52 -8.89
CA GLY A 32 -6.93 -4.08 -8.61
C GLY A 32 -5.79 -3.41 -9.37
N LEU A 33 -4.62 -4.05 -9.46
CA LEU A 33 -3.52 -3.57 -10.30
C LEU A 33 -3.90 -3.49 -11.78
N SER A 34 -4.59 -4.52 -12.30
CA SER A 34 -5.04 -4.61 -13.69
C SER A 34 -6.02 -3.51 -14.05
N THR A 35 -6.93 -3.17 -13.12
CA THR A 35 -7.87 -2.06 -13.27
C THR A 35 -7.09 -0.76 -13.47
N ILE A 36 -6.11 -0.45 -12.61
CA ILE A 36 -5.30 0.77 -12.77
C ILE A 36 -4.55 0.78 -14.10
N TRP A 37 -3.91 -0.34 -14.45
CA TRP A 37 -3.20 -0.48 -15.73
C TRP A 37 -4.12 -0.16 -16.91
N LYS A 38 -5.34 -0.70 -16.91
CA LYS A 38 -6.29 -0.49 -18.01
C LYS A 38 -6.90 0.91 -18.03
N GLU A 39 -7.29 1.42 -16.87
CA GLU A 39 -7.90 2.75 -16.75
C GLU A 39 -6.92 3.87 -17.13
N VAL A 40 -5.63 3.71 -16.81
CA VAL A 40 -4.59 4.66 -17.26
C VAL A 40 -4.40 4.59 -18.77
N GLU A 41 -4.30 3.38 -19.35
CA GLU A 41 -4.16 3.23 -20.81
C GLU A 41 -5.32 3.90 -21.56
N TYR A 42 -6.54 3.77 -21.04
CA TYR A 42 -7.72 4.27 -21.70
C TYR A 42 -8.01 5.76 -21.43
N ASN A 43 -7.80 6.25 -20.22
CA ASN A 43 -8.27 7.57 -19.79
C ASN A 43 -7.18 8.60 -19.50
N PHE A 44 -5.92 8.19 -19.33
CA PHE A 44 -4.89 9.14 -18.91
C PHE A 44 -4.56 10.12 -20.04
N ALA A 45 -4.73 11.42 -19.77
CA ALA A 45 -4.66 12.48 -20.79
C ALA A 45 -3.31 12.59 -21.52
N TYR A 46 -2.23 12.05 -20.95
CA TYR A 46 -0.89 12.11 -21.52
C TYR A 46 -0.27 10.73 -21.74
N PHE A 47 -1.10 9.71 -21.96
CA PHE A 47 -0.64 8.33 -22.11
C PHE A 47 0.35 8.16 -23.27
N GLU A 48 0.22 8.95 -24.33
CA GLU A 48 1.14 8.96 -25.47
C GLU A 48 2.60 9.25 -25.09
N LYS A 49 2.85 9.97 -23.99
CA LYS A 49 4.21 10.25 -23.48
C LYS A 49 4.84 9.05 -22.77
N ILE A 50 4.01 8.10 -22.33
CA ILE A 50 4.44 6.87 -21.67
C ILE A 50 4.58 5.76 -22.71
N GLY A 51 3.53 5.56 -23.50
CA GLY A 51 3.41 4.53 -24.52
C GLY A 51 3.13 3.13 -23.96
N THR A 52 2.33 2.35 -24.71
CA THR A 52 1.87 1.01 -24.33
C THR A 52 3.03 0.08 -23.95
N ALA A 53 4.09 0.02 -24.76
CA ALA A 53 5.21 -0.90 -24.51
C ALA A 53 5.87 -0.69 -23.14
N LYS A 54 6.08 0.57 -22.74
CA LYS A 54 6.67 0.91 -21.44
C LYS A 54 5.68 0.64 -20.31
N TRP A 55 4.42 0.98 -20.51
CA TRP A 55 3.36 0.76 -19.52
C TRP A 55 3.14 -0.73 -19.23
N ASP A 56 3.09 -1.58 -20.26
CA ASP A 56 2.98 -3.03 -20.13
C ASP A 56 4.19 -3.66 -19.45
N SER A 57 5.38 -3.17 -19.78
CA SER A 57 6.61 -3.61 -19.11
C SER A 57 6.57 -3.29 -17.61
N LEU A 58 6.09 -2.10 -17.24
CA LEU A 58 5.95 -1.72 -15.84
C LEU A 58 4.87 -2.56 -15.13
N TYR A 59 3.72 -2.77 -15.76
CA TYR A 59 2.64 -3.62 -15.24
C TYR A 59 3.14 -5.03 -14.88
N LYS A 60 3.92 -5.68 -15.77
CA LYS A 60 4.51 -7.00 -15.49
C LYS A 60 5.43 -7.01 -14.26
N VAL A 61 6.21 -5.95 -14.06
CA VAL A 61 7.06 -5.80 -12.87
C VAL A 61 6.20 -5.59 -11.62
N MET A 62 5.13 -4.80 -11.73
CA MET A 62 4.23 -4.53 -10.60
C MET A 62 3.44 -5.76 -10.15
N ILE A 63 3.09 -6.70 -11.04
CA ILE A 63 2.44 -7.97 -10.66
C ILE A 63 3.24 -8.67 -9.57
N LYS A 64 4.56 -8.81 -9.78
CA LYS A 64 5.44 -9.43 -8.78
C LYS A 64 5.42 -8.64 -7.47
N LYS A 65 5.57 -7.32 -7.55
CA LYS A 65 5.65 -6.45 -6.37
C LYS A 65 4.37 -6.49 -5.53
N VAL A 66 3.18 -6.48 -6.13
CA VAL A 66 1.93 -6.52 -5.39
C VAL A 66 1.71 -7.88 -4.72
N LEU A 67 2.13 -8.98 -5.35
CA LEU A 67 2.04 -10.33 -4.79
C LEU A 67 3.00 -10.54 -3.61
N GLU A 68 4.15 -9.88 -3.61
CA GLU A 68 5.16 -9.97 -2.54
C GLU A 68 4.85 -9.08 -1.31
N THR A 69 3.70 -8.42 -1.27
CA THR A 69 3.33 -7.54 -0.15
C THR A 69 2.93 -8.29 1.10
N ASN A 70 3.40 -7.83 2.26
CA ASN A 70 3.20 -8.50 3.55
C ASN A 70 1.80 -8.28 4.14
N ASN A 71 1.13 -7.20 3.74
CA ASN A 71 -0.16 -6.76 4.25
C ASN A 71 -0.84 -5.81 3.26
N ASP A 72 -2.10 -5.49 3.53
CA ASP A 72 -2.95 -4.68 2.68
C ASP A 72 -2.46 -3.24 2.54
N TYR A 73 -1.82 -2.68 3.57
CA TYR A 73 -1.22 -1.35 3.47
C TYR A 73 -0.03 -1.32 2.51
N ASP A 74 0.86 -2.32 2.59
CA ASP A 74 1.97 -2.47 1.64
C ASP A 74 1.46 -2.62 0.20
N TYR A 75 0.34 -3.33 0.01
CA TYR A 75 -0.35 -3.41 -1.28
C TYR A 75 -0.79 -2.03 -1.80
N TYR A 76 -1.50 -1.24 -0.98
CA TYR A 76 -1.90 0.13 -1.36
C TYR A 76 -0.70 1.03 -1.65
N ARG A 77 0.43 0.84 -0.94
CA ARG A 77 1.67 1.56 -1.21
C ARG A 77 2.27 1.19 -2.55
N GLU A 78 2.29 -0.09 -2.94
CA GLU A 78 2.75 -0.50 -4.27
C GLU A 78 1.84 0.05 -5.38
N LEU A 79 0.52 0.09 -5.19
CA LEU A 79 -0.40 0.75 -6.14
C LEU A 79 -0.13 2.26 -6.24
N SER A 80 0.17 2.91 -5.12
CA SER A 80 0.55 4.33 -5.07
C SER A 80 1.88 4.57 -5.81
N TYR A 81 2.87 3.68 -5.64
CA TYR A 81 4.10 3.74 -6.43
C TYR A 81 3.85 3.55 -7.92
N PHE A 82 2.95 2.64 -8.29
CA PHE A 82 2.60 2.42 -9.70
C PHE A 82 2.02 3.68 -10.35
N THR A 83 1.05 4.33 -9.70
CA THR A 83 0.47 5.59 -10.20
C THR A 83 1.47 6.75 -10.18
N ALA A 84 2.42 6.78 -9.25
CA ALA A 84 3.47 7.81 -9.22
C ALA A 84 4.39 7.79 -10.47
N PHE A 85 4.49 6.68 -11.20
CA PHE A 85 5.24 6.63 -12.47
C PHE A 85 4.64 7.53 -13.56
N LEU A 86 3.37 7.92 -13.42
CA LEU A 86 2.69 8.87 -14.30
C LEU A 86 3.21 10.30 -14.10
N LYS A 87 3.85 10.58 -12.97
CA LYS A 87 4.37 11.90 -12.58
C LYS A 87 3.31 13.00 -12.67
N ASP A 88 2.09 12.66 -12.26
CA ASP A 88 0.94 13.56 -12.24
C ASP A 88 0.36 13.66 -10.83
N GLY A 89 0.20 14.88 -10.33
CA GLY A 89 -0.26 15.14 -8.97
C GLY A 89 -1.77 14.96 -8.76
N HIS A 90 -2.54 14.77 -9.84
CA HIS A 90 -3.99 14.58 -9.80
C HIS A 90 -4.40 13.11 -10.01
N THR A 91 -3.44 12.25 -10.34
CA THR A 91 -3.65 10.82 -10.54
C THR A 91 -2.99 10.04 -9.42
N GLY A 92 -3.80 9.32 -8.64
CA GLY A 92 -3.30 8.55 -7.52
C GLY A 92 -4.32 7.55 -7.02
N ILE A 93 -3.89 6.76 -6.03
CA ILE A 93 -4.74 5.78 -5.36
C ILE A 93 -5.35 6.43 -4.12
N GLY A 94 -6.61 6.09 -3.84
CA GLY A 94 -7.24 6.47 -2.58
C GLY A 94 -6.46 5.91 -1.38
N ARG A 95 -6.53 6.60 -0.25
CA ARG A 95 -5.86 6.16 0.98
C ARG A 95 -6.32 4.77 1.40
N TYR A 96 -5.45 4.07 2.14
CA TYR A 96 -5.84 2.85 2.83
C TYR A 96 -7.00 3.15 3.79
N PRO A 97 -8.11 2.39 3.74
CA PRO A 97 -9.32 2.71 4.50
C PRO A 97 -9.14 2.47 6.01
N ASN A 98 -10.05 3.07 6.80
CA ASN A 98 -10.18 2.86 8.26
C ASN A 98 -8.94 3.22 9.10
N VAL A 99 -8.26 4.31 8.74
CA VAL A 99 -7.10 4.83 9.50
C VAL A 99 -7.49 6.07 10.32
N ASP A 100 -7.00 6.17 11.56
CA ASP A 100 -7.12 7.42 12.33
C ASP A 100 -6.04 8.39 11.87
N ARG A 101 -6.44 9.64 11.59
CA ARG A 101 -5.54 10.64 11.01
C ARG A 101 -5.24 11.75 12.00
N TYR A 102 -3.96 12.12 12.05
CA TYR A 102 -3.49 13.25 12.83
C TYR A 102 -2.57 14.10 11.97
N THR A 103 -2.76 15.41 12.01
CA THR A 103 -1.90 16.37 11.30
C THR A 103 -1.32 17.33 12.31
N THR A 104 -0.03 17.63 12.17
CA THR A 104 0.65 18.63 12.99
C THR A 104 1.64 19.43 12.14
N VAL A 105 2.06 20.57 12.68
CA VAL A 105 3.15 21.36 12.12
C VAL A 105 4.33 21.28 13.09
N TYR A 106 5.44 20.70 12.64
CA TYR A 106 6.68 20.63 13.40
C TYR A 106 7.78 21.41 12.68
N LYS A 107 8.29 22.47 13.31
CA LYS A 107 9.32 23.36 12.74
C LYS A 107 8.98 23.88 11.33
N GLY A 108 7.70 24.16 11.08
CA GLY A 108 7.22 24.65 9.78
C GLY A 108 6.92 23.56 8.74
N TYR A 109 7.19 22.29 9.06
CA TYR A 109 6.83 21.16 8.20
C TYR A 109 5.46 20.63 8.58
N TRP A 110 4.59 20.50 7.59
CA TRP A 110 3.34 19.76 7.72
C TRP A 110 3.67 18.27 7.76
N ILE A 111 3.31 17.61 8.87
CA ILE A 111 3.51 16.19 9.07
C ILE A 111 2.15 15.55 9.26
N GLU A 112 1.91 14.50 8.50
CA GLU A 112 0.73 13.67 8.61
C GLU A 112 1.09 12.33 9.24
N PHE A 113 0.22 11.88 10.14
CA PHE A 113 0.29 10.59 10.75
C PHE A 113 -0.99 9.84 10.46
N GLU A 114 -0.83 8.58 10.06
CA GLU A 114 -1.91 7.62 9.99
C GLU A 114 -1.67 6.54 11.05
N ARG A 115 -2.67 6.31 11.89
CA ARG A 115 -2.69 5.16 12.78
C ARG A 115 -3.42 4.02 12.07
N ILE A 116 -2.67 2.96 11.79
CA ILE A 116 -3.13 1.74 11.13
C ILE A 116 -3.00 0.60 12.13
N GLU A 117 -4.14 0.13 12.63
CA GLU A 117 -4.20 -0.83 13.75
C GLU A 117 -3.39 -0.34 14.97
N SER A 118 -2.31 -1.03 15.32
CA SER A 118 -1.43 -0.67 16.43
C SER A 118 -0.19 0.15 16.00
N LYS A 119 -0.06 0.48 14.71
CA LYS A 119 1.11 1.16 14.14
C LYS A 119 0.79 2.61 13.79
N VAL A 120 1.76 3.49 13.99
CA VAL A 120 1.71 4.88 13.50
C VAL A 120 2.70 5.00 12.34
N VAL A 121 2.22 5.50 11.20
CA VAL A 121 3.01 5.72 9.99
C VAL A 121 3.00 7.21 9.67
N VAL A 122 4.16 7.75 9.30
CA VAL A 122 4.26 9.11 8.75
C VAL A 122 3.99 9.03 7.25
N THR A 123 3.05 9.82 6.76
CA THR A 123 2.59 9.81 5.36
C THR A 123 2.81 11.12 4.63
#